data_AF-A0A0Q8LUV0-F1
#
_entry.id   AF-A0A0Q8LUV0-F1
#
_cell.length_a   1.000
_cell.length_b   1.000
_cell.length_c   1.000
_cell.angle_alpha   90.00
_cell.angle_beta   90.00
_cell.angle_gamma   90.00
#
_symmetry.space_group_name_H-M   'P 1'
#
loop_
_entity.id
_entity.type
_entity.pdbx_description
1 polymer ?
#
loop_
_entity_poly.entity_id
_entity_poly.type
_entity_poly.pdbx_seq_one_letter_code
_entity_poly.pdbx_strand_id
1 'polypeptide(L)'
;MSKTTRIWTQSSYHPAFKCGGWAYVRDDASGVSGQAGGDRYTTPVRMALTGLITALKEAPKGAVAIHTDNAEVVRVGAMLAKGLQPQGDEAPEDDLDLWAQLAAALPGRPATFARSGPDPKTPNAFAGAWADLARDKANAKGVFSSAIPKPNLAKVAGL
;
A
#
# COMPACT_ATOMS: atom_id res chain seq x y z
N MET A 1 18.43 6.40 17.73
CA MET A 1 17.30 5.52 17.37
C MET A 1 16.79 5.94 16.00
N SER A 2 16.64 5.02 15.04
CA SER A 2 16.07 5.38 13.74
C SER A 2 14.58 5.63 13.87
N LYS A 3 14.06 6.69 13.25
CA LYS A 3 12.63 6.96 13.14
C LYS A 3 11.93 5.75 12.50
N THR A 4 10.85 5.26 13.12
CA THR A 4 9.98 4.24 12.52
C THR A 4 9.39 4.81 11.24
N THR A 5 9.53 4.10 10.13
CA THR A 5 8.92 4.48 8.85
C THR A 5 7.42 4.25 8.94
N ARG A 6 6.61 5.24 8.61
CA ARG A 6 5.15 5.10 8.54
C ARG A 6 4.72 5.06 7.08
N ILE A 7 3.90 4.06 6.73
CA ILE A 7 3.37 3.87 5.38
C ILE A 7 1.86 3.83 5.47
N TRP A 8 1.21 4.72 4.75
CA TRP A 8 -0.24 4.74 4.53
C TRP A 8 -0.48 4.36 3.08
N THR A 9 -1.15 3.25 2.82
CA THR A 9 -1.38 2.73 1.47
C THR A 9 -2.86 2.46 1.25
N GLN A 10 -3.39 2.91 0.11
CA GLN A 10 -4.79 2.70 -0.28
C GLN A 10 -4.87 2.09 -1.66
N SER A 11 -5.96 1.36 -1.90
CA SER A 11 -6.32 0.84 -3.22
C SER A 11 -7.74 1.24 -3.59
N SER A 12 -7.97 1.51 -4.88
CA SER A 12 -9.29 1.77 -5.45
C SER A 12 -9.51 0.79 -6.61
N TYR A 13 -10.68 0.17 -6.68
CA TYR A 13 -11.00 -0.83 -7.70
C TYR A 13 -12.39 -0.57 -8.28
N HIS A 14 -12.50 -0.59 -9.61
CA HIS A 14 -13.76 -0.50 -10.30
C HIS A 14 -14.15 -1.87 -10.90
N PRO A 15 -15.17 -2.56 -10.35
CA PRO A 15 -15.51 -3.92 -10.78
C PRO A 15 -15.98 -4.01 -12.23
N ALA A 16 -16.79 -3.06 -12.71
CA ALA A 16 -17.30 -3.11 -14.09
C ALA A 16 -16.21 -2.96 -15.16
N PHE A 17 -15.21 -2.10 -14.92
CA PHE A 17 -14.11 -1.87 -15.85
C PHE A 17 -12.87 -2.72 -15.55
N LYS A 18 -12.91 -3.51 -14.47
CA LYS A 18 -11.81 -4.34 -13.96
C LYS A 18 -10.49 -3.58 -13.83
N CYS A 19 -10.54 -2.29 -13.54
CA CYS A 19 -9.36 -1.45 -13.39
C CYS A 19 -9.18 -1.03 -11.94
N GLY A 20 -7.93 -0.80 -11.56
CA GLY A 20 -7.58 -0.47 -10.19
C GLY A 20 -6.46 0.56 -10.13
N GLY A 21 -6.37 1.22 -8.99
CA GLY A 21 -5.30 2.12 -8.63
C GLY A 21 -4.85 1.85 -7.21
N TRP A 22 -3.61 2.18 -6.93
CA TRP A 22 -3.00 2.15 -5.62
C TRP A 22 -2.23 3.45 -5.41
N ALA A 23 -2.07 3.84 -4.16
CA ALA A 23 -1.15 4.90 -3.79
C ALA A 23 -0.64 4.69 -2.38
N TYR A 24 0.57 5.19 -2.11
CA TYR A 24 1.08 5.30 -0.75
C TYR A 24 1.60 6.70 -0.44
N VAL A 25 1.55 7.03 0.85
CA VAL A 25 2.35 8.07 1.49
C VAL A 25 3.30 7.38 2.46
N ARG A 26 4.57 7.74 2.43
CA ARG A 26 5.60 7.28 3.35
C ARG A 26 6.21 8.46 4.09
N ASP A 27 6.28 8.38 5.41
CA ASP A 27 7.02 9.31 6.25
C ASP A 27 8.16 8.57 6.96
N ASP A 28 9.39 8.94 6.64
CA ASP A 28 10.60 8.34 7.20
C ASP A 28 11.62 9.42 7.61
N ALA A 29 12.87 9.03 7.83
CA ALA A 29 13.94 9.95 8.24
C ALA A 29 14.34 10.95 7.13
N SER A 30 14.04 10.64 5.88
CA SER A 30 14.30 11.47 4.69
C SER A 30 13.15 12.44 4.39
N GLY A 31 12.06 12.36 5.16
CA GLY A 31 10.86 13.17 5.01
C GLY A 31 9.69 12.40 4.39
N VAL A 32 8.75 13.16 3.81
CA VAL A 32 7.51 12.64 3.25
C VAL A 32 7.68 12.39 1.76
N SER A 33 7.31 11.18 1.32
CA SER A 33 7.30 10.74 -0.08
C SER A 33 6.00 10.00 -0.40
N GLY A 34 5.74 9.78 -1.68
CA GLY A 34 4.57 9.01 -2.09
C GLY A 34 4.56 8.75 -3.59
N GLN A 35 3.86 7.69 -3.98
CA GLN A 35 3.68 7.29 -5.36
C GLN A 35 2.27 6.75 -5.54
N ALA A 36 1.75 6.87 -6.76
CA ALA A 36 0.50 6.26 -7.18
C ALA A 36 0.70 5.49 -8.48
N GLY A 37 -0.04 4.41 -8.66
CA GLY A 37 -0.02 3.60 -9.87
C GLY A 37 -1.32 2.84 -10.06
N GLY A 38 -1.52 2.23 -11.22
CA GLY A 38 -2.76 1.53 -11.52
C GLY A 38 -2.71 0.74 -12.81
N ASP A 39 -3.56 -0.27 -12.89
CA ASP A 39 -3.60 -1.26 -13.97
C ASP A 39 -5.04 -1.58 -14.41
N ARG A 40 -5.16 -2.14 -15.61
CA ARG A 40 -6.40 -2.76 -16.10
C ARG A 40 -6.35 -4.26 -15.86
N TYR A 41 -7.52 -4.88 -15.80
CA TYR A 41 -7.71 -6.32 -15.57
C TYR A 41 -7.01 -6.80 -14.29
N THR A 42 -7.25 -6.09 -13.19
CA THR A 42 -6.67 -6.36 -11.87
C THR A 42 -7.74 -6.75 -10.84
N THR A 43 -7.31 -7.08 -9.62
CA THR A 43 -8.16 -7.32 -8.44
C THR A 43 -7.89 -6.27 -7.35
N PRO A 44 -8.78 -6.11 -6.35
CA PRO A 44 -8.54 -5.24 -5.19
C PRO A 44 -7.28 -5.62 -4.40
N VAL A 45 -7.06 -6.91 -4.15
CA VAL A 45 -5.92 -7.42 -3.37
C VAL A 45 -4.61 -7.18 -4.11
N ARG A 46 -4.57 -7.47 -5.42
CA ARG A 46 -3.43 -7.18 -6.28
C ARG A 46 -3.00 -5.71 -6.21
N MET A 47 -3.94 -4.77 -6.25
CA MET A 47 -3.64 -3.33 -6.13
C MET A 47 -3.10 -2.96 -4.75
N ALA A 48 -3.73 -3.46 -3.68
CA ALA A 48 -3.27 -3.21 -2.32
C ALA A 48 -1.85 -3.73 -2.08
N LEU A 49 -1.56 -4.96 -2.55
CA LEU A 49 -0.23 -5.57 -2.46
C LEU A 49 0.80 -4.82 -3.30
N THR A 50 0.48 -4.46 -4.54
CA THR A 50 1.40 -3.73 -5.43
C THR A 50 1.82 -2.39 -4.82
N GLY A 51 0.87 -1.63 -4.28
CA GLY A 51 1.16 -0.36 -3.61
C GLY A 51 2.04 -0.54 -2.37
N LEU A 52 1.72 -1.54 -1.53
CA LEU A 52 2.51 -1.84 -0.34
C LEU A 52 3.94 -2.29 -0.67
N ILE A 53 4.11 -3.23 -1.61
CA ILE A 53 5.42 -3.75 -2.02
C ILE A 53 6.28 -2.62 -2.59
N THR A 54 5.69 -1.74 -3.40
CA THR A 54 6.39 -0.56 -3.94
C THR A 54 6.84 0.37 -2.80
N ALA A 55 5.96 0.65 -1.83
CA ALA A 55 6.29 1.48 -0.68
C ALA A 55 7.44 0.90 0.17
N LEU A 56 7.45 -0.43 0.36
CA LEU A 56 8.46 -1.16 1.14
C LEU A 56 9.81 -1.26 0.43
N LYS A 57 9.81 -1.40 -0.90
CA LYS A 57 11.03 -1.46 -1.72
C LYS A 57 11.86 -0.18 -1.60
N GLU A 58 11.19 0.95 -1.55
CA GLU A 58 11.82 2.27 -1.42
C GLU A 58 12.03 2.70 0.04
N ALA A 59 11.46 2.00 1.02
CA ALA A 59 11.59 2.36 2.43
C ALA A 59 13.01 2.04 2.95
N PRO A 60 13.61 2.93 3.78
CA PRO A 60 14.88 2.63 4.43
C PRO A 60 14.76 1.36 5.28
N LYS A 61 15.85 0.63 5.50
CA LYS A 61 15.84 -0.53 6.41
C LYS A 61 15.50 -0.06 7.84
N GLY A 62 14.79 -0.90 8.61
CA GLY A 62 14.36 -0.58 9.98
C GLY A 62 12.85 -0.72 10.18
N ALA A 63 12.37 -0.43 11.39
CA ALA A 63 10.97 -0.65 11.76
C ALA A 63 9.97 0.12 10.87
N VAL A 64 8.83 -0.51 10.55
CA VAL A 64 7.77 0.05 9.70
C VAL A 64 6.40 -0.13 10.34
N ALA A 65 5.60 0.94 10.35
CA ALA A 65 4.18 0.88 10.66
C ALA A 65 3.37 1.03 9.37
N ILE A 66 2.56 0.03 9.04
CA ILE A 66 1.80 -0.06 7.79
C ILE A 66 0.31 0.13 8.10
N HIS A 67 -0.30 1.10 7.43
CA HIS A 67 -1.70 1.45 7.51
C HIS A 67 -2.36 1.21 6.16
N THR A 68 -3.37 0.33 6.11
CA THR A 68 -4.07 -0.01 4.85
C THR A 68 -5.57 -0.25 5.07
N ASP A 69 -6.35 -0.11 4.00
CA ASP A 69 -7.78 -0.43 3.91
C ASP A 69 -8.04 -1.78 3.21
N ASN A 70 -7.05 -2.66 3.12
CA ASN A 70 -7.30 -4.04 2.69
C ASN A 70 -7.19 -5.00 3.89
N ALA A 71 -8.29 -5.69 4.23
CA ALA A 71 -8.41 -6.46 5.47
C ALA A 71 -7.58 -7.74 5.41
N GLU A 72 -7.51 -8.34 4.23
CA GLU A 72 -6.68 -9.49 3.95
C GLU A 72 -5.19 -9.13 4.06
N VAL A 73 -4.78 -7.99 3.50
CA VAL A 73 -3.40 -7.49 3.64
C VAL A 73 -3.04 -7.19 5.09
N VAL A 74 -3.96 -6.64 5.90
CA VAL A 74 -3.73 -6.50 7.35
C VAL A 74 -3.54 -7.87 8.01
N ARG A 75 -4.47 -8.80 7.78
CA ARG A 75 -4.48 -10.11 8.42
C ARG A 75 -3.23 -10.92 8.07
N VAL A 76 -3.00 -11.15 6.78
CA VAL A 76 -1.90 -11.96 6.26
C VAL A 76 -0.56 -11.25 6.48
N GLY A 77 -0.49 -9.94 6.24
CA GLY A 77 0.71 -9.15 6.48
C GLY A 77 1.15 -9.18 7.95
N ALA A 78 0.21 -9.12 8.90
CA ALA A 78 0.52 -9.24 10.32
C ALA A 78 1.06 -10.63 10.72
N MET A 79 0.63 -11.70 10.04
CA MET A 79 1.19 -13.04 10.25
C MET A 79 2.62 -13.12 9.69
N LEU A 80 2.81 -12.67 8.45
CA LEU A 80 4.13 -12.66 7.79
C LEU A 80 5.14 -11.83 8.58
N ALA A 81 4.72 -10.68 9.16
CA ALA A 81 5.56 -9.84 10.00
C ALA A 81 6.04 -10.54 11.29
N LYS A 82 5.32 -11.56 11.75
CA LYS A 82 5.70 -12.42 12.89
C LYS A 82 6.49 -13.66 12.46
N GLY A 83 6.81 -13.79 11.18
CA GLY A 83 7.47 -14.98 10.61
C GLY A 83 6.53 -16.20 10.50
N LEU A 84 5.22 -16.00 10.58
CA LEU A 84 4.23 -17.05 10.45
C LEU A 84 3.80 -17.20 8.98
N GLN A 85 3.65 -18.44 8.53
CA GLN A 85 3.08 -18.76 7.22
C GLN A 85 1.58 -19.02 7.37
N PRO A 86 0.70 -18.33 6.61
CA PRO A 86 -0.73 -18.64 6.55
C PRO A 86 -0.97 -20.10 6.13
N GLN A 87 -1.96 -20.76 6.74
CA GLN A 87 -2.32 -22.16 6.44
C GLN A 87 -3.84 -22.34 6.38
N GLY A 88 -4.31 -23.37 5.66
CA GLY A 88 -5.74 -23.68 5.52
C GLY A 88 -6.53 -22.47 5.02
N ASP A 89 -7.68 -22.21 5.64
CA ASP A 89 -8.57 -21.09 5.30
C ASP A 89 -7.93 -19.69 5.50
N GLU A 90 -6.78 -19.61 6.17
CA GLU A 90 -6.04 -18.35 6.31
C GLU A 90 -5.13 -18.06 5.12
N ALA A 91 -4.79 -19.09 4.33
CA ALA A 91 -3.89 -18.96 3.19
C ALA A 91 -4.57 -18.24 2.03
N PRO A 92 -3.95 -17.21 1.45
CA PRO A 92 -4.44 -16.62 0.22
C PRO A 92 -4.49 -17.66 -0.90
N GLU A 93 -5.56 -17.66 -1.68
CA GLU A 93 -5.71 -18.53 -2.85
C GLU A 93 -5.19 -17.85 -4.14
N ASP A 94 -5.28 -16.52 -4.19
CA ASP A 94 -4.91 -15.67 -5.32
C ASP A 94 -3.69 -14.79 -5.02
N ASP A 95 -3.14 -14.16 -6.07
CA ASP A 95 -2.04 -13.18 -5.98
C ASP A 95 -0.79 -13.72 -5.23
N LEU A 96 -0.56 -15.04 -5.30
CA LEU A 96 0.53 -15.76 -4.61
C LEU A 96 1.91 -15.19 -4.95
N ASP A 97 2.09 -14.68 -6.17
CA ASP A 97 3.31 -14.00 -6.61
C ASP A 97 3.60 -12.75 -5.78
N LEU A 98 2.56 -11.97 -5.46
CA LEU A 98 2.68 -10.76 -4.66
C LEU A 98 2.77 -11.06 -3.16
N TRP A 99 2.06 -12.07 -2.68
CA TRP A 99 2.22 -12.52 -1.29
C TRP A 99 3.64 -13.01 -1.00
N ALA A 100 4.24 -13.76 -1.93
CA ALA A 100 5.65 -14.18 -1.82
C ALA A 100 6.60 -12.96 -1.81
N GLN A 101 6.34 -11.94 -2.63
CA GLN A 101 7.11 -10.70 -2.63
C GLN A 101 6.99 -9.93 -1.31
N LEU A 102 5.78 -9.84 -0.74
CA LEU A 102 5.58 -9.23 0.57
C LEU A 102 6.31 -10.02 1.66
N ALA A 103 6.20 -11.35 1.66
CA ALA A 103 6.90 -12.22 2.60
C ALA A 103 8.43 -12.05 2.53
N ALA A 104 8.99 -11.82 1.33
CA ALA A 104 10.41 -11.55 1.13
C ALA A 104 10.84 -10.12 1.53
N ALA A 105 9.91 -9.16 1.60
CA ALA A 105 10.21 -7.76 1.93
C ALA A 105 10.26 -7.46 3.45
N LEU A 106 9.70 -8.35 4.27
CA LEU A 106 9.56 -8.21 5.72
C LEU A 106 10.72 -8.75 6.59
N PRO A 107 11.58 -9.70 6.18
CA PRO A 107 12.67 -10.19 7.01
C PRO A 107 13.62 -9.07 7.44
N GLY A 108 13.99 -9.07 8.72
CA GLY A 108 14.86 -8.04 9.32
C GLY A 108 14.17 -6.67 9.49
N ARG A 109 12.86 -6.59 9.27
CA ARG A 109 12.06 -5.36 9.35
C ARG A 109 10.92 -5.56 10.35
N PRO A 110 11.04 -5.07 11.60
CA PRO A 110 9.91 -5.07 12.53
C PRO A 110 8.74 -4.32 11.89
N ALA A 111 7.64 -5.01 11.62
CA ALA A 111 6.50 -4.46 10.90
C ALA A 111 5.22 -4.60 11.73
N THR A 112 4.44 -3.51 11.80
CA THR A 112 3.06 -3.56 12.31
C THR A 112 2.09 -3.28 11.19
N PHE A 113 0.95 -3.95 11.21
CA PHE A 113 -0.13 -3.77 10.25
C PHE A 113 -1.37 -3.30 10.99
N ALA A 114 -1.95 -2.20 10.54
CA ALA A 114 -3.16 -1.63 11.10
C ALA A 114 -4.18 -1.36 10.00
N ARG A 115 -5.44 -1.71 10.29
CA ARG A 115 -6.57 -1.32 9.46
C ARG A 115 -6.79 0.18 9.61
N SER A 116 -6.97 0.85 8.48
CA SER A 116 -7.26 2.28 8.46
C SER A 116 -8.75 2.53 8.38
N GLY A 117 -9.23 3.50 9.16
CA GLY A 117 -10.60 4.00 9.12
C GLY A 117 -10.80 5.11 8.07
N PRO A 118 -12.05 5.49 7.80
CA PRO A 118 -12.41 6.42 6.72
C PRO A 118 -12.20 7.92 7.06
N ASP A 119 -11.30 8.26 7.98
CA ASP A 119 -11.13 9.65 8.44
C ASP A 119 -10.47 10.52 7.35
N PRO A 120 -11.16 11.56 6.84
CA PRO A 120 -10.65 12.43 5.78
C PRO A 120 -9.44 13.28 6.19
N LYS A 121 -9.12 13.39 7.48
CA LYS A 121 -7.99 14.16 8.00
C LYS A 121 -6.72 13.32 8.20
N THR A 122 -6.63 12.19 7.53
CA THR A 122 -5.50 11.25 7.64
C THR A 122 -4.69 11.16 6.36
N PRO A 123 -3.41 10.74 6.44
CA PRO A 123 -2.60 10.45 5.25
C PRO A 123 -3.22 9.34 4.39
N ASN A 124 -4.03 8.48 5.01
CA ASN A 124 -4.79 7.44 4.36
C ASN A 124 -5.82 8.00 3.38
N ALA A 125 -6.62 8.99 3.79
CA ALA A 125 -7.57 9.64 2.89
C ALA A 125 -6.88 10.33 1.70
N PHE A 126 -5.71 10.94 1.95
CA PHE A 126 -4.88 11.51 0.88
C PHE A 126 -4.42 10.42 -0.11
N ALA A 127 -3.90 9.29 0.39
CA ALA A 127 -3.53 8.16 -0.47
C ALA A 127 -4.76 7.62 -1.24
N GLY A 128 -5.94 7.58 -0.62
CA GLY A 128 -7.19 7.15 -1.27
C GLY A 128 -7.53 8.00 -2.50
N ALA A 129 -7.48 9.32 -2.37
CA ALA A 129 -7.72 10.23 -3.50
C ALA A 129 -6.72 10.03 -4.65
N TRP A 130 -5.46 9.72 -4.35
CA TRP A 130 -4.45 9.38 -5.37
C TRP A 130 -4.68 8.01 -6.00
N ALA A 131 -5.16 7.03 -5.24
CA ALA A 131 -5.52 5.73 -5.76
C ALA A 131 -6.73 5.83 -6.71
N ASP A 132 -7.73 6.66 -6.40
CA ASP A 132 -8.85 6.95 -7.31
C ASP A 132 -8.38 7.61 -8.60
N LEU A 133 -7.53 8.64 -8.51
CA LEU A 133 -6.93 9.28 -9.68
C LEU A 133 -6.15 8.25 -10.52
N ALA A 134 -5.35 7.41 -9.89
CA ALA A 134 -4.54 6.41 -10.57
C ALA A 134 -5.41 5.36 -11.29
N ARG A 135 -6.49 4.91 -10.66
CA ARG A 135 -7.49 4.02 -11.27
C ARG A 135 -8.11 4.66 -12.50
N ASP A 136 -8.51 5.93 -12.42
CA ASP A 136 -9.15 6.63 -13.54
C ASP A 136 -8.16 6.83 -14.71
N LYS A 137 -6.89 7.12 -14.42
CA LYS A 137 -5.81 7.13 -15.42
C LYS A 137 -5.61 5.75 -16.03
N ALA A 138 -5.60 4.71 -15.20
CA ALA A 138 -5.45 3.33 -15.64
C ALA A 138 -6.57 2.88 -16.59
N ASN A 139 -7.81 3.26 -16.25
CA ASN A 139 -8.98 3.00 -17.09
C ASN A 139 -8.87 3.69 -18.45
N ALA A 140 -8.46 4.96 -18.45
CA ALA A 140 -8.44 5.79 -19.64
C ALA A 140 -7.27 5.48 -20.59
N LYS A 141 -6.08 5.16 -20.06
CA LYS A 141 -4.84 5.09 -20.84
C LYS A 141 -4.02 3.81 -20.65
N GLY A 142 -4.48 2.85 -19.85
CA GLY A 142 -3.69 1.67 -19.47
C GLY A 142 -2.73 1.98 -18.33
N VAL A 143 -1.72 1.13 -18.12
CA VAL A 143 -0.79 1.17 -16.96
C VAL A 143 -0.37 2.60 -16.61
N PHE A 144 -0.52 2.97 -15.34
CA PHE A 144 -0.17 4.27 -14.78
C PHE A 144 0.81 4.13 -13.64
N SER A 145 1.81 5.01 -13.57
CA SER A 145 2.72 5.14 -12.43
C SER A 145 3.27 6.56 -12.37
N SER A 146 3.22 7.19 -11.20
CA SER A 146 3.75 8.53 -10.99
C SER A 146 4.11 8.75 -9.51
N ALA A 147 5.28 9.35 -9.27
CA ALA A 147 5.56 9.95 -7.97
C ALA A 147 4.54 11.06 -7.68
N ILE A 148 4.13 11.20 -6.42
CA ILE A 148 3.24 12.27 -5.98
C ILE A 148 4.08 13.55 -5.86
N PRO A 149 3.69 14.66 -6.51
CA PRO A 149 4.48 15.90 -6.47
C PRO A 149 4.64 16.45 -5.04
N LYS A 150 5.84 16.97 -4.72
CA LYS A 150 6.15 17.57 -3.40
C LYS A 150 5.13 18.62 -2.94
N PRO A 151 4.61 19.54 -3.79
CA PRO A 151 3.59 20.50 -3.36
C PRO A 151 2.28 19.85 -2.90
N ASN A 152 1.97 18.64 -3.37
CA ASN A 152 0.80 17.90 -2.92
C ASN A 152 1.10 17.12 -1.63
N LEU A 153 2.29 16.54 -1.51
CA LEU A 153 2.74 15.89 -0.27
C LEU A 153 2.78 16.86 0.92
N ALA A 154 3.08 18.14 0.68
CA ALA A 154 3.04 19.18 1.71
C ALA A 154 1.63 19.44 2.29
N LYS A 155 0.57 18.94 1.63
CA LYS A 155 -0.83 19.10 2.05
C LYS A 155 -1.38 17.90 2.80
N VAL A 156 -0.56 16.86 3.03
CA VAL A 156 -0.99 15.66 3.75
C VAL A 156 -1.29 16.04 5.20
N ALA A 157 -2.52 15.81 5.64
CA ALA A 157 -2.94 16.03 7.02
C ALA A 157 -2.65 14.80 7.89
N GLY A 158 -2.40 15.01 9.18
CA GLY A 158 -2.29 13.93 10.17
C GLY A 158 -0.99 13.12 10.12
N LEU A 159 0.09 13.69 9.58
CA LEU A 159 1.46 13.17 9.70
C LEU A 159 1.99 13.35 11.13
#